data_AF-A0A6J0B1Y1-F1
#
_entry.id   AF-A0A6J0B1Y1-F1
#
_cell.length_a   1.000
_cell.length_b   1.000
_cell.length_c   1.000
_cell.angle_alpha   90.00
_cell.angle_beta   90.00
_cell.angle_gamma   90.00
#
_symmetry.space_group_name_H-M   'P 1'
#
loop_
_entity.id
_entity.type
_entity.pdbx_description
1 polymer ?
#
loop_
_entity_poly.entity_id
_entity_poly.type
_entity_poly.pdbx_seq_one_letter_code
_entity_poly.pdbx_strand_id
1 'polypeptide(L)'
;MVVVSVPPLAQFAQLAQLNPQERLSRETALQQKQVTLEAWLQREAQTLQQYRVELAEKHQKTLQLLRKQQTIILDDELIQWKRRQQLAGNGGPPEGSLDVLQSWCEKLAEIIWQNRQQIRRAEHLCQQLPIPGPVEEMLAEVNGTITDIISALVTR
;
A
#
# COMPACT_ATOMS: atom_id res chain seq x y z
N MET A 1 -3.48 23.62 -6.50
CA MET A 1 -4.41 24.63 -7.05
C MET A 1 -4.70 24.25 -8.50
N VAL A 2 -5.88 23.70 -8.77
CA VAL A 2 -6.34 23.47 -10.15
C VAL A 2 -6.85 24.81 -10.65
N VAL A 3 -6.23 25.34 -11.71
CA VAL A 3 -6.72 26.54 -12.40
C VAL A 3 -8.03 26.15 -13.07
N VAL A 4 -9.15 26.56 -12.48
CA VAL A 4 -10.45 26.50 -13.17
C VAL A 4 -10.39 27.57 -14.25
N SER A 5 -10.11 27.16 -15.49
CA SER A 5 -10.16 28.03 -16.65
C SER A 5 -11.56 28.65 -16.74
N VAL A 6 -11.67 29.94 -16.43
CA VAL A 6 -12.90 30.70 -16.60
C VAL A 6 -13.27 30.62 -18.09
N PRO A 7 -14.47 30.14 -18.47
CA PRO A 7 -14.87 30.12 -19.86
C PRO A 7 -14.87 31.57 -20.39
N PRO A 8 -14.39 31.83 -21.62
CA PRO A 8 -14.36 33.18 -22.15
C PRO A 8 -15.78 33.75 -22.19
N LEU A 9 -15.98 34.97 -21.69
CA LEU A 9 -17.27 35.69 -21.55
C LEU A 9 -18.18 35.61 -22.80
N ALA A 10 -17.58 35.42 -23.98
CA ALA A 10 -18.28 35.20 -25.25
C ALA A 10 -19.19 33.95 -25.27
N GLN A 11 -18.82 32.86 -24.59
CA GLN A 11 -19.65 31.64 -24.54
C GLN A 11 -20.93 31.87 -23.72
N PHE A 12 -20.86 32.66 -22.64
CA PHE A 12 -22.04 32.99 -21.83
C PHE A 12 -23.00 33.94 -22.55
N ALA A 13 -22.49 34.87 -23.38
CA ALA A 13 -23.34 35.76 -24.19
C ALA A 13 -24.21 35.00 -25.22
N GLN A 14 -23.69 33.92 -25.78
CA GLN A 14 -24.42 33.06 -26.72
C GLN A 14 -25.51 32.22 -26.03
N LEU A 15 -25.35 31.89 -24.75
CA LEU A 15 -26.38 31.19 -23.97
C LEU A 15 -27.65 32.05 -23.76
N ALA A 16 -27.48 33.37 -23.66
CA ALA A 16 -28.59 34.32 -23.50
C ALA A 16 -29.48 34.44 -24.75
N GLN A 17 -28.98 34.05 -25.94
CA GLN A 17 -29.71 34.14 -27.21
C GLN A 17 -30.47 32.85 -27.59
N LEU A 18 -30.29 31.76 -26.85
CA LEU A 18 -30.96 30.49 -27.15
C LEU A 18 -32.46 30.58 -26.89
N ASN A 19 -33.25 29.96 -27.76
CA ASN A 19 -34.69 29.85 -27.54
C ASN A 19 -34.99 28.90 -26.35
N PRO A 20 -36.15 29.02 -25.67
CA PRO A 20 -36.46 28.22 -24.48
C PRO A 20 -36.38 26.70 -24.71
N GLN A 21 -36.68 26.24 -25.92
CA GLN A 21 -36.73 24.83 -26.28
C GLN A 21 -35.35 24.22 -26.48
N GLU A 22 -34.41 24.98 -27.07
CA GLU A 22 -32.98 24.65 -27.15
C GLU A 22 -32.30 24.66 -25.79
N ARG A 23 -32.75 25.54 -24.88
CA ARG A 23 -32.26 25.54 -23.50
C ARG A 23 -32.67 24.26 -22.78
N LEU A 24 -33.95 23.88 -22.87
CA LEU A 24 -34.47 22.68 -22.23
C LEU A 24 -33.81 21.39 -22.77
N SER A 25 -33.57 21.30 -24.08
CA SER A 25 -32.90 20.15 -24.68
C SER A 25 -31.44 20.04 -24.25
N ARG A 26 -30.71 21.16 -24.18
CA ARG A 26 -29.34 21.21 -23.67
C ARG A 26 -29.26 20.88 -22.18
N GLU A 27 -30.18 21.38 -21.38
CA GLU A 27 -30.27 21.06 -19.96
C GLU A 27 -30.51 19.58 -19.75
N THR A 28 -31.49 18.99 -20.45
CA THR A 28 -31.75 17.54 -20.42
C THR A 28 -30.51 16.74 -20.84
N ALA A 29 -29.81 17.15 -21.90
CA ALA A 29 -28.59 16.47 -22.35
C ALA A 29 -27.44 16.57 -21.34
N LEU A 30 -27.28 17.71 -20.66
CA LEU A 30 -26.29 17.89 -19.59
C LEU A 30 -26.64 17.05 -18.36
N GLN A 31 -27.91 17.00 -17.96
CA GLN A 31 -28.38 16.14 -16.87
C GLN A 31 -28.13 14.66 -17.17
N GLN A 32 -28.42 14.20 -18.40
CA GLN A 32 -28.12 12.82 -18.81
C GLN A 32 -26.62 12.52 -18.76
N LYS A 33 -25.77 13.44 -19.22
CA LYS A 33 -24.31 13.31 -19.12
C LYS A 33 -23.84 13.27 -17.67
N GLN A 34 -24.39 14.13 -16.81
CA GLN A 34 -24.08 14.16 -15.39
C GLN A 34 -24.41 12.81 -14.73
N VAL A 35 -25.63 12.30 -14.92
CA VAL A 35 -26.05 10.99 -14.37
C VAL A 35 -25.14 9.86 -14.87
N THR A 36 -24.77 9.88 -16.15
CA THR A 36 -23.86 8.87 -16.73
C THR A 36 -22.47 8.93 -16.10
N LEU A 37 -21.93 10.14 -15.91
CA LEU A 37 -20.62 10.34 -15.28
C LEU A 37 -20.64 9.97 -13.79
N GLU A 38 -21.68 10.33 -13.06
CA GLU A 38 -21.84 9.97 -11.65
C GLU A 38 -21.91 8.45 -11.46
N ALA A 39 -22.68 7.75 -12.31
CA ALA A 39 -22.75 6.29 -12.28
C ALA A 39 -21.39 5.64 -12.58
N TRP A 40 -20.64 6.19 -13.54
CA TRP A 40 -19.30 5.71 -13.86
C TRP A 40 -18.30 5.96 -12.72
N LEU A 41 -18.28 7.17 -12.16
CA LEU A 41 -17.42 7.52 -11.02
C LEU A 41 -17.69 6.64 -9.81
N GLN A 42 -18.96 6.36 -9.51
CA GLN A 42 -19.33 5.51 -8.40
C GLN A 42 -18.84 4.07 -8.59
N ARG A 43 -18.95 3.54 -9.80
CA ARG A 43 -18.42 2.21 -10.14
C ARG A 43 -16.90 2.17 -10.00
N GLU A 44 -16.21 3.17 -10.54
CA GLU A 44 -14.75 3.23 -10.50
C GLU A 44 -14.23 3.37 -9.06
N ALA A 45 -14.90 4.15 -8.22
CA ALA A 45 -14.58 4.27 -6.79
C ALA A 45 -14.74 2.93 -6.06
N GLN A 46 -15.78 2.16 -6.36
CA GLN A 46 -15.99 0.82 -5.78
C GLN A 46 -14.89 -0.15 -6.23
N THR A 47 -14.55 -0.18 -7.52
CA THR A 47 -13.47 -1.03 -8.04
C THR A 47 -12.12 -0.66 -7.43
N LEU A 48 -11.81 0.64 -7.31
CA LEU A 48 -10.59 1.09 -6.65
C LEU A 48 -10.55 0.68 -5.17
N GLN A 49 -11.68 0.77 -4.47
CA GLN A 49 -11.77 0.34 -3.08
C GLN A 49 -11.56 -1.18 -2.94
N GLN A 50 -12.07 -1.98 -3.88
CA GLN A 50 -11.81 -3.41 -3.90
C GLN A 50 -10.31 -3.71 -4.08
N TYR A 51 -9.64 -3.06 -5.04
CA TYR A 51 -8.19 -3.24 -5.22
C TYR A 51 -7.37 -2.80 -4.01
N ARG A 52 -7.80 -1.76 -3.30
CA ARG A 52 -7.17 -1.30 -2.06
C ARG A 52 -7.24 -2.37 -0.96
N VAL A 53 -8.40 -3.00 -0.79
CA VAL A 53 -8.58 -4.10 0.18
C VAL A 53 -7.75 -5.31 -0.23
N GLU A 54 -7.81 -5.74 -1.49
CA GLU A 54 -7.04 -6.89 -1.98
C GLU A 54 -5.52 -6.68 -1.83
N LEU A 55 -5.03 -5.45 -2.04
CA LEU A 55 -3.63 -5.10 -1.83
C LEU A 55 -3.25 -5.20 -0.35
N ALA A 56 -4.09 -4.71 0.56
CA ALA A 56 -3.86 -4.81 1.99
C ALA A 56 -3.83 -6.28 2.47
N GLU A 57 -4.74 -7.13 1.99
CA GLU A 57 -4.74 -8.57 2.27
C GLU A 57 -3.48 -9.27 1.76
N LYS A 58 -3.00 -8.90 0.55
CA LYS A 58 -1.75 -9.43 0.01
C LYS A 58 -0.57 -9.05 0.90
N HIS A 59 -0.49 -7.80 1.36
CA HIS A 59 0.53 -7.40 2.32
C HIS A 59 0.43 -8.19 3.63
N GLN A 60 -0.78 -8.37 4.18
CA GLN A 60 -0.97 -9.16 5.40
C GLN A 60 -0.40 -10.58 5.25
N LYS A 61 -0.73 -11.26 4.14
CA LYS A 61 -0.19 -12.61 3.82
C LYS A 61 1.33 -12.60 3.67
N THR A 62 1.88 -11.62 2.95
CA THR A 62 3.34 -11.49 2.78
C THR A 62 4.04 -11.25 4.12
N LEU A 63 3.51 -10.39 4.99
CA LEU A 63 4.06 -10.14 6.31
C LEU A 63 3.99 -11.37 7.22
N GLN A 64 2.93 -12.16 7.15
CA GLN A 64 2.83 -13.43 7.87
C GLN A 64 3.94 -14.41 7.44
N LEU A 65 4.22 -14.51 6.14
CA LEU A 65 5.31 -15.34 5.62
C LEU A 65 6.68 -14.79 6.02
N LEU A 66 6.88 -13.47 5.96
CA LEU A 66 8.13 -12.83 6.40
C LEU A 66 8.38 -13.07 7.88
N ARG A 67 7.36 -13.00 8.74
CA ARG A 67 7.50 -13.30 10.17
C ARG A 67 7.92 -14.75 10.39
N LYS A 68 7.33 -15.71 9.68
CA LYS A 68 7.74 -17.12 9.75
C LYS A 68 9.20 -17.30 9.34
N GLN A 69 9.60 -16.68 8.23
CA GLN A 69 10.98 -16.77 7.74
C GLN A 69 11.96 -16.10 8.71
N GLN A 70 11.57 -14.99 9.32
CA GLN A 70 12.35 -14.30 10.34
C GLN A 70 12.57 -15.18 11.57
N THR A 71 11.53 -15.88 12.06
CA THR A 71 11.66 -16.82 13.18
C THR A 71 12.64 -17.94 12.83
N ILE A 72 12.53 -18.55 11.66
CA ILE A 72 13.47 -19.61 11.23
C ILE A 72 14.91 -19.08 11.20
N ILE A 73 15.14 -17.92 10.59
CA ILE A 73 16.50 -17.38 10.46
C ILE A 73 17.08 -16.95 11.82
N LEU A 74 16.32 -16.18 12.61
CA LEU A 74 16.83 -15.54 13.82
C LEU A 74 16.73 -16.43 15.06
N ASP A 75 15.65 -17.20 15.20
CA ASP A 75 15.36 -17.96 16.41
C ASP A 75 15.81 -19.42 16.31
N ASP A 76 15.97 -19.95 15.09
CA ASP A 76 16.51 -21.30 14.91
C ASP A 76 17.96 -21.24 14.43
N GLU A 77 18.20 -20.77 13.21
CA GLU A 77 19.52 -20.90 12.56
C GLU A 77 20.61 -20.06 13.24
N LEU A 78 20.31 -18.78 13.57
CA LEU A 78 21.24 -17.90 14.26
C LEU A 78 21.50 -18.37 15.69
N ILE A 79 20.47 -18.84 16.42
CA ILE A 79 20.66 -19.40 17.78
C ILE A 79 21.54 -20.65 17.73
N GLN A 80 21.29 -21.56 16.78
CA GLN A 80 22.10 -22.76 16.59
C GLN A 80 23.55 -22.43 16.24
N TRP A 81 23.79 -21.42 15.38
CA TRP A 81 25.14 -20.96 15.09
C TRP A 81 25.83 -20.37 16.34
N LYS A 82 25.16 -19.49 17.08
CA LYS A 82 25.66 -18.93 18.36
C LYS A 82 26.00 -20.04 19.36
N ARG A 83 25.20 -21.11 19.41
CA ARG A 83 25.47 -22.27 20.26
C ARG A 83 26.71 -23.05 19.82
N ARG A 84 26.90 -23.27 18.51
CA ARG A 84 28.11 -23.91 17.97
C ARG A 84 29.35 -23.08 18.29
N GLN A 85 29.28 -21.75 18.13
CA GLN A 85 30.37 -20.84 18.50
C GLN A 85 30.73 -20.96 19.99
N GLN A 86 29.73 -21.01 20.87
CA GLN A 86 29.97 -21.20 22.30
C GLN A 86 30.69 -22.53 22.61
N LEU A 87 30.31 -23.61 21.92
CA LEU A 87 30.96 -24.92 22.09
C LEU A 87 32.38 -24.94 21.53
N ALA A 88 32.63 -24.30 20.39
CA ALA A 88 33.96 -24.12 19.82
C ALA A 88 34.90 -23.40 20.79
N GLY A 89 34.40 -22.36 21.48
CA GLY A 89 35.14 -21.66 22.55
C GLY A 89 35.56 -22.55 23.72
N ASN A 90 34.89 -23.69 23.93
CA ASN A 90 35.23 -24.69 24.94
C ASN A 90 36.06 -25.86 24.38
N GLY A 91 36.65 -25.72 23.18
CA GLY A 91 37.43 -26.76 22.51
C GLY A 91 36.60 -27.75 21.68
N GLY A 92 35.32 -27.44 21.43
CA GLY A 92 34.48 -28.17 20.48
C GLY A 92 34.87 -27.93 19.02
N PRO A 93 34.16 -28.56 18.06
CA PRO A 93 34.40 -28.34 16.64
C PRO A 93 34.07 -26.89 16.22
N PRO A 94 34.76 -26.35 15.21
CA PRO A 94 34.53 -24.98 14.74
C PRO A 94 33.11 -24.79 14.18
N GLU A 95 32.54 -23.61 14.41
CA GLU A 95 31.15 -23.25 14.13
C GLU A 95 30.81 -23.08 12.64
N GLY A 96 31.83 -22.85 11.81
CA GLY A 96 31.68 -22.54 10.39
C GLY A 96 31.38 -21.07 10.11
N SER A 97 31.42 -20.67 8.84
CA SER A 97 31.23 -19.26 8.43
C SER A 97 29.81 -18.75 8.69
N LEU A 98 29.69 -17.47 9.07
CA LEU A 98 28.44 -16.75 9.23
C LEU A 98 27.89 -16.20 7.89
N ASP A 99 28.66 -16.25 6.80
CA ASP A 99 28.35 -15.58 5.53
C ASP A 99 26.96 -15.94 4.97
N VAL A 100 26.57 -17.22 5.10
CA VAL A 100 25.26 -17.69 4.62
C VAL A 100 24.13 -17.04 5.43
N LEU A 101 24.25 -17.01 6.75
CA LEU A 101 23.27 -16.36 7.62
C LEU A 101 23.20 -14.85 7.39
N GLN A 102 24.35 -14.20 7.20
CA GLN A 102 24.40 -12.80 6.83
C GLN A 102 23.63 -12.54 5.53
N SER A 103 23.86 -13.36 4.49
CA SER A 103 23.15 -13.21 3.21
C SER A 103 21.63 -13.37 3.36
N TRP A 104 21.18 -14.28 4.23
CA TRP A 104 19.76 -14.47 4.53
C TRP A 104 19.17 -13.25 5.26
N CYS A 105 19.87 -12.72 6.26
CA CYS A 105 19.46 -11.53 6.99
C CYS A 105 19.41 -10.29 6.08
N GLU A 106 20.41 -10.08 5.22
CA GLU A 106 20.44 -8.99 4.24
C GLU A 106 19.25 -9.09 3.27
N LYS A 107 18.97 -10.29 2.75
CA LYS A 107 17.85 -10.49 1.85
C LYS A 107 16.50 -10.30 2.55
N LEU A 108 16.38 -10.78 3.78
CA LEU A 108 15.19 -10.59 4.59
C LEU A 108 14.95 -9.09 4.86
N ALA A 109 15.99 -8.35 5.25
CA ALA A 109 15.95 -6.91 5.49
C ALA A 109 15.51 -6.15 4.24
N GLU A 110 16.08 -6.49 3.08
CA GLU A 110 15.72 -5.88 1.79
C GLU A 110 14.22 -6.05 1.49
N ILE A 111 13.70 -7.27 1.61
CA ILE A 111 12.30 -7.58 1.29
C ILE A 111 11.34 -6.90 2.28
N ILE A 112 11.68 -6.90 3.58
CA ILE A 112 10.90 -6.18 4.61
C ILE A 112 10.88 -4.69 4.29
N TRP A 113 12.02 -4.10 3.95
CA TRP A 113 12.10 -2.68 3.65
C TRP A 113 11.29 -2.30 2.40
N GLN A 114 11.34 -3.13 1.35
CA GLN A 114 10.52 -2.94 0.16
C GLN A 114 9.03 -2.96 0.48
N ASN A 115 8.57 -3.91 1.31
CA ASN A 115 7.18 -3.95 1.77
C ASN A 115 6.81 -2.70 2.56
N ARG A 116 7.70 -2.19 3.43
CA ARG A 116 7.46 -0.95 4.19
C ARG A 116 7.22 0.24 3.30
N GLN A 117 8.01 0.38 2.24
CA GLN A 117 7.86 1.46 1.26
C GLN A 117 6.56 1.33 0.46
N GLN A 118 6.19 0.11 0.05
CA GLN A 118 4.94 -0.15 -0.66
C GLN A 118 3.72 0.22 0.20
N ILE A 119 3.71 -0.17 1.49
CA ILE A 119 2.63 0.17 2.42
C ILE A 119 2.53 1.68 2.62
N ARG A 120 3.66 2.40 2.83
CA ARG A 120 3.64 3.89 2.91
C ARG A 120 3.05 4.53 1.67
N ARG A 121 3.40 4.00 0.50
CA ARG A 121 2.88 4.50 -0.77
C ARG A 121 1.39 4.25 -0.88
N ALA A 122 0.90 3.09 -0.46
CA ALA A 122 -0.53 2.79 -0.42
C ALA A 122 -1.29 3.73 0.52
N GLU A 123 -0.76 4.02 1.72
CA GLU A 123 -1.33 5.02 2.64
C GLU A 123 -1.41 6.40 2.00
N HIS A 124 -0.32 6.84 1.36
CA HIS A 124 -0.28 8.14 0.71
C HIS A 124 -1.34 8.25 -0.40
N LEU A 125 -1.51 7.20 -1.21
CA LEU A 125 -2.55 7.15 -2.24
C LEU A 125 -3.96 7.16 -1.64
N CYS A 126 -4.17 6.53 -0.48
CA CYS A 126 -5.45 6.56 0.22
C CYS A 126 -5.76 7.96 0.78
N GLN A 127 -4.75 8.68 1.29
CA GLN A 127 -4.90 10.06 1.77
C GLN A 127 -5.20 11.05 0.63
N GLN A 128 -4.63 10.84 -0.56
CA GLN A 128 -4.88 11.70 -1.73
C GLN A 128 -6.32 11.57 -2.26
N LEU A 129 -6.91 10.37 -2.17
CA LEU A 129 -8.29 10.11 -2.57
C LEU A 129 -8.97 9.26 -1.49
N PRO A 130 -9.55 9.90 -0.47
CA PRO A 130 -10.26 9.20 0.60
C PRO A 130 -11.51 8.52 0.05
N ILE A 131 -11.60 7.20 0.22
CA ILE A 131 -12.80 6.41 -0.10
C ILE A 131 -13.13 5.61 1.16
N PRO A 132 -14.31 5.79 1.77
CA PRO A 132 -14.69 5.11 3.00
C PRO A 132 -14.64 3.59 2.84
N GLY A 133 -14.11 2.89 3.85
CA GLY A 133 -14.10 1.44 3.92
C GLY A 133 -13.00 0.90 4.82
N PRO A 134 -12.81 -0.43 4.88
CA PRO A 134 -11.95 -1.07 5.88
C PRO A 134 -10.45 -0.86 5.64
N VAL A 135 -10.05 -0.33 4.46
CA VAL A 135 -8.64 -0.22 4.07
C VAL A 135 -7.81 0.60 5.07
N GLU A 136 -8.38 1.62 5.72
CA GLU A 136 -7.64 2.45 6.68
C GLU A 136 -7.19 1.64 7.90
N GLU A 137 -8.08 0.84 8.47
CA GLU A 137 -7.78 -0.06 9.58
C GLU A 137 -6.79 -1.15 9.16
N MET A 138 -6.99 -1.74 7.98
CA MET A 138 -6.10 -2.79 7.45
C MET A 138 -4.68 -2.26 7.20
N LEU A 139 -4.53 -1.05 6.64
CA LEU A 139 -3.22 -0.44 6.44
C LEU A 139 -2.55 -0.10 7.77
N ALA A 140 -3.31 0.33 8.77
CA ALA A 140 -2.79 0.57 10.12
C ALA A 140 -2.28 -0.73 10.78
N GLU A 141 -3.03 -1.84 10.68
CA GLU A 141 -2.63 -3.16 11.20
C GLU A 141 -1.35 -3.67 10.49
N VAL A 142 -1.34 -3.60 9.16
CA VAL A 142 -0.19 -4.02 8.33
C VAL A 142 1.04 -3.16 8.65
N ASN A 143 0.87 -1.86 8.92
CA ASN A 143 1.97 -0.99 9.34
C ASN A 143 2.49 -1.26 10.75
N GLY A 144 1.60 -1.59 11.70
CA GLY A 144 2.01 -2.04 13.02
C GLY A 144 2.86 -3.31 12.90
N THR A 145 2.31 -4.30 12.19
CA THR A 145 2.96 -5.60 12.00
C THR A 145 4.35 -5.49 11.37
N ILE A 146 4.51 -4.67 10.32
CA ILE A 146 5.83 -4.51 9.68
C ILE A 146 6.81 -3.74 10.57
N THR A 147 6.34 -2.81 11.39
CA THR A 147 7.18 -2.09 12.36
C THR A 147 7.70 -3.05 13.44
N ASP A 148 6.86 -3.97 13.90
CA ASP A 148 7.27 -5.03 14.83
C ASP A 148 8.31 -5.98 14.20
N ILE A 149 8.08 -6.40 12.95
CA ILE A 149 9.01 -7.25 12.20
C ILE A 149 10.38 -6.56 12.06
N ILE A 150 10.40 -5.27 11.70
CA ILE A 150 11.65 -4.49 11.62
C ILE A 150 12.33 -4.42 12.99
N SER A 151 11.58 -4.13 14.05
CA SER A 151 12.13 -4.02 15.40
C SER A 151 12.76 -5.34 15.85
N ALA A 152 12.12 -6.47 15.58
CA ALA A 152 12.67 -7.80 15.88
C ALA A 152 13.93 -8.12 15.07
N LEU A 153 14.05 -7.64 13.83
CA LEU A 153 15.23 -7.85 12.99
C LEU A 153 16.43 -7.04 13.47
N VAL A 154 16.21 -5.80 13.94
CA VAL A 154 17.29 -4.90 14.37
C VAL A 154 17.81 -5.25 15.77
N THR A 155 16.99 -5.87 16.61
CA THR A 155 17.32 -6.11 18.02
C THR A 155 17.95 -7.48 18.32
N ARG A 156 18.00 -8.42 17.36
CA ARG A 156 18.46 -9.80 17.57
C ARG A 156 19.72 -10.14 16.78
#